data_AF-A0A7J5XHQ5-F1
#
_entry.id   AF-A0A7J5XHQ5-F1
#
_cell.length_a   1.000
_cell.length_b   1.000
_cell.length_c   1.000
_cell.angle_alpha   90.00
_cell.angle_beta   90.00
_cell.angle_gamma   90.00
#
_symmetry.space_group_name_H-M   'P 1'
#
loop_
_entity.id
_entity.type
_entity.pdbx_description
1 polymer ?
#
loop_
_entity_poly.entity_id
_entity_poly.type
_entity_poly.pdbx_seq_one_letter_code
_entity_poly.pdbx_strand_id
1 'polypeptide(L)'
;MRVIGGNDARPNTWRWQASLQYDSYNDGSYYHMCGGTIIDRFYIMTAAHCILSMDVSAYRVVLGEYDLYEYDGSEQFSRVEMIAVHPDWNEDLAKGPHWWGSIALKTMIIQ
;
A
#
# COMPACT_ATOMS: atom_id res chain seq x y z
N MET A 1 -3.31 0.21 -12.48
CA MET A 1 -3.82 -0.93 -11.67
C MET A 1 -5.01 -1.57 -12.37
N ARG A 2 -5.20 -2.89 -12.29
CA ARG A 2 -6.28 -3.61 -13.01
C ARG A 2 -7.10 -4.48 -12.06
N VAL A 3 -8.42 -4.35 -12.14
CA VAL A 3 -9.38 -5.22 -11.44
C VAL A 3 -10.06 -6.13 -12.47
N ILE A 4 -10.08 -7.44 -12.22
CA ILE A 4 -10.71 -8.41 -13.14
C ILE A 4 -12.22 -8.16 -13.19
N GLY A 5 -12.78 -7.99 -14.39
CA GLY A 5 -14.18 -7.66 -14.60
C GLY A 5 -14.53 -6.18 -14.38
N GLY A 6 -13.55 -5.34 -14.04
CA GLY A 6 -13.70 -3.89 -13.98
C GLY A 6 -13.43 -3.21 -15.33
N ASN A 7 -13.53 -1.89 -15.34
CA ASN A 7 -13.11 -1.03 -16.45
C ASN A 7 -12.00 -0.11 -15.97
N ASP A 8 -11.19 0.38 -16.90
CA ASP A 8 -10.15 1.36 -16.57
C ASP A 8 -10.78 2.63 -15.99
N ALA A 9 -10.24 3.07 -14.86
CA ALA A 9 -10.61 4.36 -14.30
C ALA A 9 -10.09 5.47 -15.21
N ARG A 10 -10.71 6.65 -15.21
CA ARG A 10 -10.04 7.81 -15.82
C ARG A 10 -8.84 8.20 -14.93
N PRO A 11 -7.73 8.67 -15.50
CA PRO A 11 -6.61 9.19 -14.72
C PRO A 11 -7.09 10.20 -13.66
N ASN A 12 -6.52 10.14 -12.46
CA ASN A 12 -6.83 11.04 -11.34
C ASN A 12 -8.29 11.01 -10.82
N THR A 13 -9.08 9.99 -11.16
CA THR A 13 -10.43 9.81 -10.58
C THR A 13 -10.37 9.49 -9.10
N TRP A 14 -9.46 8.60 -8.71
CA TRP A 14 -9.33 8.09 -7.35
C TRP A 14 -8.08 8.66 -6.68
N ARG A 15 -8.11 9.94 -6.34
CA ARG A 15 -6.93 10.69 -5.86
C ARG A 15 -6.34 10.19 -4.55
N TRP A 16 -7.11 9.44 -3.78
CA TRP A 16 -6.67 8.82 -2.53
C TRP A 16 -6.02 7.45 -2.74
N GLN A 17 -6.01 6.90 -3.95
CA GLN A 17 -5.39 5.61 -4.21
C GLN A 17 -3.87 5.71 -4.06
N ALA A 18 -3.30 4.77 -3.32
CA ALA A 18 -1.87 4.64 -3.14
C ALA A 18 -1.40 3.26 -3.60
N SER A 19 -0.22 3.21 -4.22
CA SER A 19 0.49 1.99 -4.59
C SER A 19 1.53 1.70 -3.52
N LEU A 20 1.32 0.66 -2.71
CA LEU A 20 2.32 0.17 -1.77
C LEU A 20 3.27 -0.76 -2.51
N GLN A 21 4.55 -0.40 -2.51
CA GLN A 21 5.60 -1.16 -3.16
C GLN A 21 6.60 -1.70 -2.15
N TYR A 22 7.13 -2.88 -2.42
CA TYR A 22 8.01 -3.63 -1.54
C TYR A 22 9.28 -4.06 -2.29
N ASP A 23 10.43 -3.85 -1.66
CA ASP A 23 11.72 -4.38 -2.10
C ASP A 23 11.91 -5.77 -1.50
N SER A 24 11.68 -6.79 -2.32
CA SER A 24 11.73 -8.19 -1.87
C SER A 24 13.16 -8.73 -1.76
N TYR A 25 14.12 -8.09 -2.43
CA TYR A 25 15.48 -8.57 -2.59
C TYR A 25 16.51 -7.71 -1.83
N ASN A 26 16.07 -6.59 -1.24
CA ASN A 26 16.90 -5.59 -0.57
C ASN A 26 18.00 -5.04 -1.50
N ASP A 27 17.70 -4.89 -2.78
CA ASP A 27 18.61 -4.38 -3.82
C ASP A 27 18.22 -3.00 -4.36
N GLY A 28 17.15 -2.41 -3.82
CA GLY A 28 16.55 -1.15 -4.26
C GLY A 28 15.45 -1.31 -5.31
N SER A 29 15.12 -2.53 -5.74
CA SER A 29 14.08 -2.81 -6.73
C SER A 29 12.71 -3.02 -6.06
N TYR A 30 11.87 -1.98 -6.13
CA TYR A 30 10.53 -2.01 -5.54
C TYR A 30 9.48 -2.46 -6.56
N TYR A 31 8.59 -3.35 -6.12
CA TYR A 31 7.48 -3.85 -6.93
C TYR A 31 6.15 -3.57 -6.23
N HIS A 32 5.11 -3.27 -7.02
CA HIS A 32 3.76 -3.13 -6.48
C HIS A 32 3.31 -4.44 -5.83
N MET A 33 2.89 -4.34 -4.57
CA MET A 33 2.44 -5.48 -3.78
C MET A 33 0.96 -5.33 -3.40
N CYS A 34 0.57 -4.15 -2.93
CA CYS A 34 -0.76 -3.90 -2.41
C CYS A 34 -1.24 -2.48 -2.70
N GLY A 35 -2.54 -2.27 -2.54
CA GLY A 35 -3.13 -0.94 -2.50
C GLY A 35 -3.03 -0.28 -1.11
N GLY A 36 -3.23 1.02 -1.08
CA GLY A 36 -3.45 1.81 0.12
C GLY A 36 -4.38 2.99 -0.16
N THR A 37 -4.75 3.71 0.89
CA THR A 37 -5.62 4.89 0.80
C THR A 37 -5.05 6.04 1.62
N ILE A 38 -4.99 7.23 1.03
CA ILE A 38 -4.66 8.46 1.75
C ILE A 38 -5.79 8.77 2.73
N ILE A 39 -5.47 8.80 4.04
CA ILE A 39 -6.42 9.18 5.10
C ILE A 39 -6.09 10.54 5.72
N ASP A 40 -4.85 11.00 5.53
CA ASP A 40 -4.39 12.34 5.89
C ASP A 40 -3.13 12.69 5.06
N ARG A 41 -2.65 13.92 5.16
CA ARG A 41 -1.46 14.46 4.49
C ARG A 41 -0.23 13.55 4.57
N PHE A 42 -0.03 12.90 5.70
CA PHE A 42 1.14 12.05 5.94
C PHE A 42 0.77 10.59 6.19
N TYR A 43 -0.52 10.23 6.17
CA TYR A 43 -0.98 8.93 6.64
C TYR A 43 -1.62 8.15 5.50
N ILE A 44 -1.05 6.97 5.22
CA ILE A 44 -1.58 5.99 4.27
C ILE A 44 -2.10 4.79 5.02
N MET A 45 -3.36 4.45 4.80
CA MET A 45 -4.01 3.27 5.33
C MET A 45 -3.86 2.08 4.37
N THR A 46 -3.45 0.92 4.86
CA THR A 46 -3.43 -0.34 4.10
C THR A 46 -3.84 -1.52 4.98
N ALA A 47 -3.99 -2.71 4.40
CA ALA A 47 -4.26 -3.93 5.14
C ALA A 47 -2.99 -4.46 5.83
N ALA A 48 -3.09 -4.95 7.06
CA ALA A 48 -1.93 -5.44 7.80
C ALA A 48 -1.22 -6.64 7.14
N HIS A 49 -1.95 -7.52 6.44
CA HIS A 49 -1.33 -8.65 5.73
C HIS A 49 -0.45 -8.21 4.54
N CYS A 50 -0.56 -6.97 4.08
CA CYS A 50 0.34 -6.41 3.06
C CYS A 50 1.72 -6.06 3.61
N ILE A 51 1.93 -6.24 4.91
CA ILE A 51 3.15 -5.89 5.59
C ILE A 51 3.89 -7.17 5.92
N LEU A 52 4.89 -7.47 5.12
CA LEU A 52 5.72 -8.67 5.24
C LEU A 52 6.94 -8.48 6.14
N SER A 53 7.26 -7.23 6.47
CA SER A 53 8.41 -6.80 7.29
C SER A 53 8.07 -5.52 8.06
N MET A 54 8.66 -5.36 9.25
CA MET A 54 8.58 -4.11 10.02
C MET A 54 9.71 -3.12 9.66
N ASP A 55 10.64 -3.53 8.80
CA ASP A 55 11.66 -2.63 8.25
C ASP A 55 11.00 -1.66 7.27
N VAL A 56 10.97 -0.38 7.65
CA VAL A 56 10.37 0.69 6.84
C VAL A 56 11.13 0.93 5.54
N SER A 57 12.43 0.61 5.48
CA SER A 57 13.25 0.80 4.28
C SER A 57 12.90 -0.17 3.16
N ALA A 58 12.26 -1.30 3.50
CA ALA A 58 11.78 -2.26 2.51
C ALA A 58 10.52 -1.77 1.76
N TYR A 59 9.93 -0.64 2.15
CA TYR A 59 8.71 -0.11 1.53
C TYR A 59 8.88 1.29 0.96
N ARG A 60 8.12 1.53 -0.09
CA ARG A 60 7.78 2.88 -0.54
C ARG A 60 6.31 2.98 -0.90
N VAL A 61 5.76 4.18 -0.79
CA VAL A 61 4.43 4.50 -1.28
C VAL A 61 4.57 5.32 -2.55
N VAL A 62 3.76 4.99 -3.57
CA VAL A 62 3.66 5.79 -4.79
C VAL A 62 2.23 6.34 -4.90
N LEU A 63 2.14 7.66 -4.95
CA LEU A 63 0.89 8.40 -5.18
C LEU A 63 0.86 8.91 -6.62
N GLY A 64 -0.34 9.16 -7.17
CA GLY A 64 -0.49 9.60 -8.57
C GLY A 64 -0.40 8.46 -9.59
N GLU A 65 0.05 7.29 -9.17
CA GLU A 65 0.15 6.07 -9.98
C GLU A 65 -1.18 5.69 -10.68
N TYR A 66 -1.12 5.58 -12.01
CA TYR A 66 -2.23 5.19 -12.86
C TYR A 66 -1.97 3.86 -13.57
N ASP A 67 -0.84 3.74 -14.26
CA ASP A 67 -0.38 2.52 -14.93
C ASP A 67 0.96 2.04 -14.38
N LEU A 68 0.95 0.89 -13.70
CA LEU A 68 2.11 0.33 -13.01
C LEU A 68 3.30 -0.01 -13.93
N TYR A 69 3.09 0.01 -15.24
CA TYR A 69 4.10 -0.34 -16.24
C TYR A 69 4.63 0.87 -17.01
N GLU A 70 4.06 2.06 -16.81
CA GLU A 70 4.46 3.29 -17.46
C GLU A 70 4.77 4.37 -16.42
N TYR A 71 5.78 5.19 -16.69
CA TYR A 71 6.09 6.35 -15.86
C TYR A 71 5.58 7.59 -16.61
N ASP A 72 4.46 8.15 -16.13
CA ASP A 72 3.79 9.29 -16.78
C ASP A 72 4.22 10.65 -16.21
N GLY A 73 4.98 10.64 -15.11
CA GLY A 73 5.54 11.81 -14.45
C GLY A 73 4.66 12.41 -13.35
N SER A 74 3.46 11.85 -13.13
CA SER A 74 2.58 12.24 -12.01
C SER A 74 2.91 11.51 -10.71
N GLU A 75 3.76 10.47 -10.78
CA GLU A 75 4.09 9.60 -9.67
C GLU A 75 4.94 10.32 -8.63
N GLN A 76 4.48 10.27 -7.38
CA GLN A 76 5.21 10.78 -6.22
C GLN A 76 5.64 9.62 -5.36
N PHE A 77 6.94 9.38 -5.31
CA PHE A 77 7.55 8.35 -4.47
C PHE A 77 7.84 8.93 -3.09
N SER A 78 7.24 8.32 -2.07
CA SER A 78 7.49 8.69 -0.68
C SER A 78 8.05 7.51 0.10
N ARG A 79 9.04 7.79 0.94
CA ARG A 79 9.61 6.79 1.85
C ARG A 79 8.67 6.56 3.02
N VAL A 80 8.68 5.36 3.55
CA VAL A 80 7.95 5.05 4.78
C VAL A 80 8.86 5.38 5.97
N GLU A 81 8.35 6.16 6.92
CA GLU A 81 9.08 6.51 8.15
C GLU A 81 8.67 5.64 9.33
N MET A 82 7.38 5.30 9.39
CA MET A 82 6.80 4.56 10.48
C MET A 82 5.74 3.62 9.96
N ILE A 83 5.62 2.52 10.70
CA ILE A 83 4.79 1.39 10.38
C ILE A 83 4.01 1.07 11.68
N ALA A 84 2.69 1.29 11.69
CA ALA A 84 1.85 1.06 12.87
C ALA A 84 0.79 -0.02 12.60
N VAL A 85 1.03 -1.25 13.05
CA VAL A 85 0.08 -2.37 12.90
C VAL A 85 -0.90 -2.37 14.07
N HIS A 86 -2.17 -2.70 13.80
CA HIS A 86 -3.16 -2.90 14.88
C HIS A 86 -2.67 -3.98 15.86
N PRO A 87 -2.72 -3.75 17.19
CA PRO A 87 -2.12 -4.65 18.19
C PRO A 87 -2.74 -6.05 18.21
N ASP A 88 -4.02 -6.16 17.85
CA ASP A 88 -4.74 -7.44 17.84
C ASP A 88 -4.57 -8.22 16.52
N TRP A 89 -3.81 -7.72 15.55
CA TRP A 89 -3.54 -8.44 14.31
C TRP A 89 -2.71 -9.70 14.55
N ASN A 90 -3.14 -10.82 13.98
CA ASN A 90 -2.33 -12.02 13.82
C ASN A 90 -2.63 -12.67 12.46
N GLU A 91 -1.71 -13.49 11.94
CA GLU A 91 -1.86 -14.09 10.60
C GLU A 91 -3.01 -15.11 10.49
N ASP A 92 -3.42 -15.70 11.61
CA ASP A 92 -4.51 -16.68 11.64
C ASP A 92 -5.89 -16.00 11.53
N LEU A 93 -6.01 -14.74 11.97
CA LEU A 93 -7.17 -13.89 11.75
C LEU A 93 -7.42 -13.60 10.26
N ALA A 94 -6.38 -13.69 9.42
CA ALA A 94 -6.52 -13.59 7.97
C ALA A 94 -7.13 -14.85 7.33
N LYS A 95 -7.05 -16.00 8.02
CA LYS A 95 -7.49 -17.32 7.54
C LYS A 95 -8.85 -17.75 8.10
N GLY A 96 -9.36 -17.04 9.11
CA GLY A 96 -10.65 -17.33 9.74
C GLY A 96 -11.86 -16.88 8.90
N PRO A 97 -13.07 -17.45 9.14
CA PRO A 97 -14.31 -17.11 8.44
C PRO A 97 -14.88 -15.72 8.79
N HIS A 98 -14.06 -14.87 9.41
CA HIS A 98 -14.46 -13.70 10.17
C HIS A 98 -13.70 -12.46 9.67
N TRP A 99 -14.36 -11.67 8.83
CA TRP A 99 -13.83 -10.47 8.17
C TRP A 99 -13.29 -9.38 9.11
N TRP A 100 -13.63 -9.41 10.40
CA TRP A 100 -13.16 -8.46 11.41
C TRP A 100 -11.68 -8.69 11.79
N GLY A 101 -11.18 -9.92 11.59
CA GLY A 101 -9.76 -10.22 11.74
C GLY A 101 -8.89 -9.59 10.65
N SER A 102 -9.48 -9.25 9.50
CA SER A 102 -8.81 -8.70 8.31
C SER A 102 -8.63 -7.18 8.33
N ILE A 103 -9.32 -6.47 9.22
CA ILE A 103 -9.31 -5.00 9.34
C ILE A 103 -8.32 -4.58 10.44
N ALA A 104 -7.10 -5.09 10.34
CA ALA A 104 -5.97 -4.40 10.96
C ALA A 104 -5.48 -3.39 9.92
N LEU A 105 -5.87 -2.15 10.11
CA LEU A 105 -5.46 -1.06 9.24
C LEU A 105 -4.09 -0.59 9.71
N LYS A 106 -3.13 -0.54 8.79
CA LYS A 106 -1.81 0.00 9.07
C LYS A 106 -1.69 1.39 8.52
N THR A 107 -1.14 2.27 9.35
CA THR A 107 -0.81 3.61 8.92
C THR A 107 0.69 3.67 8.60
N MET A 108 1.02 4.08 7.37
CA MET A 108 2.38 4.46 7.00
C MET A 108 2.50 5.98 7.05
N ILE A 109 3.53 6.47 7.75
CA ILE A 109 3.90 7.88 7.73
C ILE A 109 4.85 8.11 6.56
N ILE A 110 4.55 9.10 5.71
CA ILE A 110 5.37 9.45 4.53
C ILE A 110 5.93 10.88 4.62
N GLN A 111 7.16 11.08 4.16
CA GLN A 111 7.79 12.39 3.94
C GLN A 111 8.38 12.50 2.53
#